data_AF-A0A966UVK6-F1
#
_entry.id   AF-A0A966UVK6-F1
#
_cell.length_a   1.000
_cell.length_b   1.000
_cell.length_c   1.000
_cell.angle_alpha   90.00
_cell.angle_beta   90.00
_cell.angle_gamma   90.00
#
_symmetry.space_group_name_H-M   'P 1'
#
loop_
_entity.id
_entity.type
_entity.pdbx_description
1 polymer ?
#
loop_
_entity_poly.entity_id
_entity_poly.type
_entity_poly.pdbx_seq_one_letter_code
_entity_poly.pdbx_strand_id
1 'polypeptide(L)'
;MMKLAGRKGSRYARFDDVYKPDEWGIPQFNLQEKIHRGYRTERYSAVNTNNDYTLELRFFRGNMKREGIMTALELCHASVEYTRDMSISDVKLGMLRWDWFYDWVSANNGLYPNLYLRMSKVPSVSFTS
;
A
#
# COMPACT_ATOMS: atom_id res chain seq x y z
N MET A 1 8.51 -3.73 -2.53
CA MET A 1 7.18 -4.19 -2.99
C MET A 1 7.15 -5.54 -3.73
N MET A 2 8.13 -5.85 -4.61
CA MET A 2 8.13 -7.08 -5.44
C MET A 2 8.05 -8.39 -4.62
N LYS A 3 8.67 -8.47 -3.43
CA LYS A 3 8.59 -9.64 -2.54
C LYS A 3 7.20 -9.87 -1.94
N LEU A 4 6.43 -8.81 -1.69
CA LEU A 4 5.11 -8.89 -1.05
C LEU A 4 3.99 -9.08 -2.06
N ALA A 5 3.98 -8.27 -3.12
CA ALA A 5 2.97 -8.36 -4.18
C ALA A 5 3.22 -9.55 -5.12
N GLY A 6 4.47 -9.98 -5.31
CA GLY A 6 4.83 -11.12 -6.16
C GLY A 6 4.63 -10.92 -7.66
N ARG A 7 4.19 -9.73 -8.10
CA ARG A 7 3.96 -9.37 -9.52
C ARG A 7 5.18 -8.64 -10.11
N LYS A 8 5.47 -8.94 -11.39
CA LYS A 8 6.53 -8.28 -12.18
C LYS A 8 6.00 -7.35 -13.29
N GLY A 9 4.73 -7.50 -13.71
CA GLY A 9 4.15 -6.78 -14.85
C GLY A 9 3.31 -5.56 -14.45
N SER A 10 3.44 -4.47 -15.21
CA SER A 10 2.89 -3.14 -14.91
C SER A 10 1.59 -2.77 -15.64
N ARG A 11 0.94 -3.69 -16.35
CA ARG A 11 -0.28 -3.37 -17.14
C ARG A 11 -1.59 -3.49 -16.36
N TYR A 12 -1.57 -4.16 -15.20
CA TYR A 12 -2.74 -4.37 -14.33
C TYR A 12 -2.31 -4.25 -12.88
N ALA A 13 -3.17 -3.69 -12.03
CA ALA A 13 -2.92 -3.35 -10.63
C ALA A 13 -1.77 -2.35 -10.47
N ARG A 14 -1.93 -1.19 -11.10
CA ARG A 14 -0.96 -0.08 -11.14
C ARG A 14 -1.18 0.89 -9.99
N PHE A 15 -0.11 1.54 -9.57
CA PHE A 15 -0.13 2.62 -8.58
C PHE A 15 0.07 4.00 -9.24
N ASP A 16 -0.16 4.11 -10.55
CA ASP A 16 0.05 5.34 -11.32
C ASP A 16 -1.19 6.25 -11.31
N ASP A 17 -2.36 5.73 -10.95
CA ASP A 17 -3.63 6.48 -10.93
C ASP A 17 -3.71 7.55 -9.84
N VAL A 18 -2.75 7.56 -8.91
CA VAL A 18 -2.57 8.61 -7.89
C VAL A 18 -1.61 9.72 -8.34
N TYR A 19 -1.07 9.65 -9.56
CA TYR A 19 -0.23 10.70 -10.13
C TYR A 19 -0.98 11.41 -11.25
N LYS A 20 -1.10 12.72 -11.15
CA LYS A 20 -1.72 13.56 -12.18
C LYS A 20 -0.68 14.56 -12.70
N PRO A 21 -0.48 14.67 -14.02
CA PRO A 21 0.40 15.68 -14.56
C PRO A 21 -0.17 17.07 -14.26
N ASP A 22 0.69 18.00 -13.86
CA ASP A 22 0.36 19.42 -13.81
C ASP A 22 0.40 20.06 -15.23
N GLU A 23 0.22 21.38 -15.30
CA GLU A 23 0.23 22.14 -16.56
C GLU A 23 1.53 21.95 -17.38
N TRP A 24 2.62 21.54 -16.72
CA TRP A 24 3.93 21.31 -17.32
C TRP A 24 4.23 19.82 -17.57
N GLY A 25 3.26 18.94 -17.32
CA GLY A 25 3.41 17.50 -17.49
C GLY A 25 4.16 16.82 -16.34
N ILE A 26 4.44 17.51 -15.24
CA ILE A 26 5.16 16.95 -14.09
C ILE A 26 4.16 16.16 -13.23
N PRO A 27 4.42 14.87 -12.91
CA PRO A 27 3.48 14.06 -12.15
C PRO A 27 3.42 14.51 -10.69
N GLN A 28 2.25 14.97 -10.25
CA GLN A 28 1.95 15.33 -8.87
C GLN A 28 1.14 14.23 -8.18
N PHE A 29 1.51 13.90 -6.95
CA PHE A 29 0.78 12.92 -6.14
C PHE A 29 -0.56 13.51 -5.66
N ASN A 30 -1.66 12.82 -5.92
CA ASN A 30 -3.01 13.24 -5.59
C ASN A 30 -3.91 12.02 -5.26
N LEU A 31 -4.57 12.07 -4.09
CA LEU A 31 -5.52 11.04 -3.64
C LEU A 31 -7.00 11.47 -3.70
N GLN A 32 -7.29 12.69 -4.15
CA GLN A 32 -8.64 13.24 -4.17
C GLN A 32 -9.63 12.32 -4.89
N GLU A 33 -9.26 11.81 -6.08
CA GLU A 33 -10.10 10.91 -6.88
C GLU A 33 -10.33 9.54 -6.22
N LYS A 34 -9.51 9.14 -5.24
CA LYS A 34 -9.69 7.90 -4.46
C LYS A 34 -10.71 8.05 -3.34
N ILE A 35 -10.98 9.29 -2.92
CA ILE A 35 -11.79 9.60 -1.74
C ILE A 35 -13.14 10.21 -2.14
N HIS A 36 -13.19 10.93 -3.27
CA HIS A 36 -14.39 11.64 -3.69
C HIS A 36 -15.45 10.69 -4.27
N ARG A 37 -16.66 10.72 -3.67
CA ARG A 37 -17.82 10.00 -4.20
C ARG A 37 -18.13 10.48 -5.63
N GLY A 38 -18.37 9.53 -6.53
CA GLY A 38 -18.71 9.80 -7.93
C GLY A 38 -17.53 9.71 -8.90
N TYR A 39 -16.29 9.73 -8.40
CA TYR A 39 -15.12 9.40 -9.22
C TYR A 39 -14.90 7.90 -9.24
N ARG A 40 -14.73 7.34 -10.45
CA ARG A 40 -14.42 5.94 -10.62
C ARG A 40 -12.92 5.77 -10.60
N THR A 41 -12.44 5.00 -9.62
CA THR A 41 -11.06 4.49 -9.60
C THR A 41 -10.75 3.81 -10.94
N GLU A 42 -9.55 4.04 -11.46
CA GLU A 42 -9.11 3.47 -12.74
C GLU A 42 -9.23 1.94 -12.74
N ARG A 43 -9.65 1.35 -13.88
CA ARG A 43 -10.00 -0.08 -13.99
C ARG A 43 -8.86 -1.00 -13.56
N TYR A 44 -7.63 -0.62 -13.89
CA TYR A 44 -6.39 -1.33 -13.62
C TYR A 44 -5.68 -0.84 -12.36
N SER A 45 -6.36 -0.11 -11.50
CA SER A 45 -5.80 0.36 -10.25
C SER A 45 -5.43 -0.79 -9.31
N ALA A 46 -4.31 -0.63 -8.60
CA ALA A 46 -3.85 -1.53 -7.57
C ALA A 46 -4.79 -1.57 -6.36
N VAL A 47 -5.44 -0.45 -6.06
CA VAL A 47 -6.37 -0.31 -4.93
C VAL A 47 -7.67 0.27 -5.46
N ASN A 48 -8.69 -0.57 -5.54
CA ASN A 48 -10.02 -0.17 -5.98
C ASN A 48 -10.84 0.34 -4.78
N THR A 49 -11.32 1.58 -4.92
CA THR A 49 -12.09 2.31 -3.90
C THR A 49 -13.56 2.51 -4.30
N ASN A 50 -14.01 1.87 -5.40
CA ASN A 50 -15.37 2.06 -5.94
C ASN A 50 -16.46 1.27 -5.20
N ASN A 51 -16.09 0.35 -4.29
CA ASN A 51 -17.07 -0.41 -3.53
C ASN A 51 -17.51 0.40 -2.31
N ASP A 52 -18.79 0.35 -1.96
CA ASP A 52 -19.35 1.23 -0.91
C ASP A 52 -18.77 1.00 0.50
N TYR A 53 -18.41 -0.24 0.82
CA TYR A 53 -18.03 -0.65 2.18
C TYR A 53 -16.70 -1.40 2.25
N THR A 54 -16.01 -1.60 1.12
CA THR A 54 -14.79 -2.40 1.07
C THR A 54 -13.73 -1.75 0.20
N LEU A 55 -12.47 -2.00 0.55
CA LEU A 55 -11.32 -1.69 -0.30
C LEU A 55 -10.82 -2.99 -0.91
N GLU A 56 -10.59 -2.98 -2.22
CA GLU A 56 -10.09 -4.16 -2.94
C GLU A 56 -8.63 -3.96 -3.35
N LEU A 57 -7.75 -4.78 -2.78
CA LEU A 57 -6.32 -4.79 -3.08
C LEU A 57 -6.03 -5.80 -4.20
N ARG A 58 -5.71 -5.29 -5.39
CA ARG A 58 -5.58 -6.08 -6.65
C ARG A 58 -4.15 -6.47 -7.00
N PHE A 59 -3.17 -5.96 -6.26
CA PHE A 59 -1.76 -6.10 -6.61
C PHE A 59 -1.14 -7.43 -6.16
N PHE A 60 -1.85 -8.25 -5.38
CA PHE A 60 -1.36 -9.57 -5.01
C PHE A 60 -1.33 -10.53 -6.22
N ARG A 61 -0.22 -11.24 -6.39
CA ARG A 61 -0.16 -12.38 -7.30
C ARG A 61 -0.88 -13.57 -6.66
N GLY A 62 -1.77 -14.21 -7.42
CA GLY A 62 -2.41 -15.46 -7.01
C GLY A 62 -1.36 -16.50 -6.60
N ASN A 63 -1.58 -17.12 -5.44
CA ASN A 63 -0.69 -18.12 -4.85
C ASN A 63 -1.54 -19.16 -4.12
N MET A 64 -1.12 -20.43 -4.14
CA MET A 64 -1.76 -21.53 -3.41
C MET A 64 -0.99 -21.94 -2.16
N LYS A 65 0.22 -21.41 -1.94
CA LYS A 65 0.99 -21.66 -0.72
C LYS A 65 0.36 -20.92 0.46
N ARG A 66 0.06 -21.65 1.55
CA ARG A 66 -0.56 -21.12 2.76
C ARG A 66 0.14 -19.87 3.27
N GLU A 67 1.47 -19.91 3.38
CA GLU A 67 2.28 -18.82 3.91
C GLU A 67 2.10 -17.54 3.08
N GLY A 68 2.01 -17.68 1.76
CA GLY A 68 1.82 -16.54 0.87
C GLY A 68 0.40 -15.96 0.93
N ILE A 69 -0.61 -16.80 1.12
CA ILE A 69 -1.99 -16.35 1.34
C ILE A 69 -2.08 -15.63 2.70
N MET A 70 -1.52 -16.22 3.75
CA MET A 70 -1.48 -15.62 5.09
C MET A 70 -0.73 -14.29 5.09
N THR A 71 0.41 -14.20 4.40
CA THR A 71 1.14 -12.93 4.24
C THR A 71 0.25 -11.84 3.64
N ALA A 72 -0.55 -12.17 2.62
CA ALA A 72 -1.43 -11.19 1.98
C ALA A 72 -2.54 -10.74 2.94
N LEU A 73 -3.17 -11.69 3.64
CA LEU A 73 -4.21 -11.40 4.64
C LEU A 73 -3.67 -10.55 5.80
N GLU A 74 -2.50 -10.93 6.33
CA GLU A 74 -1.82 -10.18 7.39
C GLU A 74 -1.44 -8.78 6.92
N LEU A 75 -0.98 -8.59 5.67
CA LEU A 75 -0.71 -7.26 5.12
C LEU A 75 -1.97 -6.42 5.02
N CYS A 76 -3.09 -7.00 4.55
CA CYS A 76 -4.38 -6.29 4.48
C CYS A 76 -4.80 -5.80 5.87
N HIS A 77 -4.79 -6.72 6.85
CA HIS A 77 -5.21 -6.41 8.21
C HIS A 77 -4.28 -5.38 8.86
N ALA A 78 -2.97 -5.61 8.83
CA ALA A 78 -1.97 -4.70 9.38
C ALA A 78 -2.06 -3.30 8.78
N SER A 79 -2.32 -3.17 7.47
CA SER A 79 -2.46 -1.86 6.81
C SER A 79 -3.64 -1.07 7.36
N VAL A 80 -4.75 -1.74 7.67
CA VAL A 80 -5.96 -1.11 8.24
C VAL A 80 -5.72 -0.77 9.71
N GLU A 81 -5.25 -1.73 10.52
CA GLU A 81 -5.00 -1.50 11.95
C GLU A 81 -3.95 -0.40 12.18
N TYR A 82 -2.89 -0.39 11.38
CA TYR A 82 -1.84 0.61 11.49
C TYR A 82 -2.34 2.04 11.23
N THR A 83 -3.34 2.18 10.35
CA THR A 83 -3.86 3.49 9.92
C THR A 83 -5.16 3.89 10.62
N ARG A 84 -5.78 2.99 11.41
CA ARG A 84 -7.11 3.19 12.02
C ARG A 84 -7.22 4.47 12.83
N ASP A 85 -6.23 4.74 13.67
CA ASP A 85 -6.22 5.88 14.59
C ASP A 85 -5.17 6.94 14.21
N MET A 86 -4.64 6.88 12.98
CA MET A 86 -3.57 7.77 12.53
C MET A 86 -4.12 9.18 12.22
N SER A 87 -3.50 10.21 12.79
CA SER A 87 -3.86 11.60 12.53
C SER A 87 -3.10 12.21 11.35
N ILE A 88 -3.57 13.35 10.86
CA ILE A 88 -2.84 14.13 9.83
C ILE A 88 -1.46 14.58 10.36
N SER A 89 -1.34 14.87 11.66
CA SER A 89 -0.07 15.24 12.28
C SER A 89 0.94 14.11 12.22
N ASP A 90 0.50 12.88 12.49
CA ASP A 90 1.32 11.66 12.38
C ASP A 90 1.81 11.43 10.95
N VAL A 91 0.92 11.65 9.98
CA VAL A 91 1.28 11.58 8.56
C VAL A 91 2.34 12.62 8.19
N LYS A 92 2.25 13.85 8.73
CA LYS A 92 3.26 14.91 8.50
C LYS A 92 4.62 14.58 9.13
N LEU A 93 4.66 13.84 10.23
CA LEU A 93 5.90 13.30 10.81
C LEU A 93 6.47 12.14 9.97
N GLY A 94 5.68 11.66 9.01
CA GLY A 94 6.03 10.64 8.02
C GLY A 94 5.80 9.22 8.52
N MET A 95 4.80 9.02 9.38
CA MET A 95 4.41 7.68 9.83
C MET A 95 3.88 6.79 8.69
N LEU A 96 3.55 7.33 7.51
CA LEU A 96 3.25 6.51 6.32
C LEU A 96 4.49 5.94 5.61
N ARG A 97 5.71 6.27 6.06
CA ARG A 97 6.93 5.68 5.49
C ARG A 97 7.07 4.20 5.87
N TRP A 98 7.79 3.47 5.03
CA TRP A 98 7.94 2.02 5.12
C TRP A 98 8.61 1.55 6.42
N ASP A 99 9.57 2.32 6.93
CA ASP A 99 10.30 2.07 8.17
C ASP A 99 9.37 2.03 9.39
N TRP A 100 8.49 3.03 9.52
CA TRP A 100 7.52 3.06 10.62
C TRP A 100 6.53 1.91 10.56
N PHE A 101 6.01 1.61 9.38
CA PHE A 101 5.11 0.47 9.20
C PHE A 101 5.82 -0.86 9.51
N TYR A 102 7.08 -1.02 9.07
CA TYR A 102 7.88 -2.20 9.39
C TYR A 102 8.08 -2.37 10.90
N ASP A 103 8.44 -1.29 11.59
CA ASP A 103 8.69 -1.33 13.03
C ASP A 103 7.40 -1.64 13.80
N TRP A 104 6.26 -1.10 13.36
CA TRP A 104 4.95 -1.45 13.93
C TRP A 104 4.59 -2.92 13.72
N VAL A 105 4.78 -3.47 12.51
CA VAL A 105 4.55 -4.90 12.26
C VAL A 105 5.51 -5.77 13.07
N SER A 106 6.76 -5.35 13.23
CA SER A 106 7.76 -6.06 14.04
C SER A 106 7.35 -6.13 15.51
N ALA A 107 6.86 -5.02 16.07
CA ALA A 107 6.33 -4.99 17.44
C ALA A 107 5.07 -5.85 17.63
N ASN A 108 4.32 -6.10 16.55
CA ASN A 108 3.09 -6.91 16.54
C ASN A 108 3.29 -8.28 15.85
N ASN A 109 4.53 -8.78 15.76
CA ASN A 109 4.84 -9.98 14.98
C ASN A 109 4.17 -11.27 15.49
N GLY A 110 3.71 -11.31 16.75
CA GLY A 110 2.89 -12.39 17.27
C GLY A 110 1.56 -12.55 16.52
N LEU A 111 1.01 -11.45 16.00
CA LEU A 111 -0.20 -11.44 15.18
C LEU A 111 0.10 -11.51 13.67
N TYR A 112 1.27 -11.04 13.24
CA TYR A 112 1.67 -10.95 11.83
C TYR A 112 2.96 -11.72 11.48
N PRO A 113 3.06 -13.03 11.81
CA PRO A 113 4.31 -13.77 11.67
C PRO A 113 4.73 -13.98 10.20
N ASN A 114 3.78 -14.27 9.30
CA ASN A 114 4.10 -14.55 7.89
C ASN A 114 4.51 -13.27 7.15
N LEU A 115 3.83 -12.17 7.46
CA LEU A 115 4.15 -10.85 6.95
C LEU A 115 5.54 -10.42 7.41
N TYR A 116 5.82 -10.47 8.72
CA TYR A 116 7.11 -10.07 9.27
C TYR A 116 8.27 -10.82 8.61
N LEU A 117 8.17 -12.15 8.45
CA LEU A 117 9.20 -12.96 7.80
C LEU A 117 9.48 -12.59 6.34
N ARG A 118 8.49 -12.02 5.63
CA ARG A 118 8.64 -11.61 4.23
C ARG A 118 8.99 -10.13 4.05
N MET A 119 8.80 -9.32 5.08
CA MET A 119 9.18 -7.92 5.04
C MET A 119 10.71 -7.77 5.12
N SER A 120 11.23 -6.82 4.36
CA SER A 120 12.61 -6.36 4.50
C SER A 120 12.58 -4.95 5.08
N LYS A 121 13.33 -4.68 6.15
CA LYS A 121 13.61 -3.31 6.56
C LYS A 121 14.46 -2.69 5.47
N VAL A 122 13.87 -1.80 4.68
CA VAL A 122 14.60 -1.04 3.65
C VAL A 122 14.97 0.28 4.30
N PRO A 123 16.27 0.58 4.51
CA PRO A 123 16.68 1.90 4.97
C PRO A 123 16.16 2.94 3.98
N SER A 124 15.60 4.04 4.46
CA SER A 124 15.26 5.17 3.60
C SER A 124 16.54 5.68 2.94
N VAL A 125 16.69 5.45 1.64
CA VAL A 125 17.76 6.07 0.85
C VAL A 125 17.32 7.50 0.55
N SER A 126 17.97 8.47 1.17
CA SER A 126 17.88 9.87 0.76
C SER A 126 18.69 10.03 -0.52
N PHE A 127 18.03 10.42 -1.62
CA PHE A 127 18.74 10.98 -2.76
C PHE A 127 19.16 12.40 -2.37
N THR A 128 20.38 12.55 -1.87
CA THR A 128 21.03 13.87 -1.83
C THR A 128 21.26 14.31 -3.27
N SER A 129 20.59 15.39 -3.66
CA SER A 129 20.85 16.13 -4.90
C SER A 129 22.22 16.80 -4.86
#